data_AF-A0AAU6ZKD3-F1
#
_entry.id   AF-A0AAU6ZKD3-F1
#
_cell.length_a   1.000
_cell.length_b   1.000
_cell.length_c   1.000
_cell.angle_alpha   90.00
_cell.angle_beta   90.00
_cell.angle_gamma   90.00
#
_symmetry.space_group_name_H-M   'P 1'
#
loop_
_entity.id
_entity.type
_entity.pdbx_description
1 polymer ?
#
loop_
_entity_poly.entity_id
_entity_poly.type
_entity_poly.pdbx_seq_one_letter_code
_entity_poly.pdbx_strand_id
1 'polypeptide(L)'
;MRIVLLDEAPELYPDSPWEDIVEVSFTLPEGHFIRWTSWGDENSGELRDVTPGSYRLRTSARGRDEGHDGEFSDEVVDHYLLEMWPASPQPDAILCSSSKNAEYWHKTWGSRR
;
A
#
# COMPACT_ATOMS: atom_id res chain seq x y z
N MET A 1 -2.18 -7.18 7.80
CA MET A 1 -2.01 -5.79 7.28
C MET A 1 -2.05 -4.79 8.42
N ARG A 2 -1.26 -3.71 8.34
CA ARG A 2 -1.30 -2.56 9.25
C ARG A 2 -1.46 -1.27 8.43
N ILE A 3 -2.33 -0.37 8.90
CA ILE A 3 -2.56 0.94 8.30
C ILE A 3 -2.25 2.00 9.35
N VAL A 4 -1.48 3.04 8.99
CA VAL A 4 -1.06 4.10 9.90
C VAL A 4 -1.23 5.46 9.22
N LEU A 5 -1.89 6.38 9.93
CA LEU A 5 -1.91 7.80 9.59
C LEU A 5 -0.78 8.51 10.34
N LEU A 6 0.06 9.23 9.60
CA LEU A 6 1.23 9.96 10.09
C LEU A 6 1.05 11.45 9.80
N ASP A 7 1.74 12.29 10.56
CA ASP A 7 1.75 13.74 10.35
C ASP A 7 2.66 14.14 9.16
N GLU A 8 3.71 13.36 8.89
CA GLU A 8 4.70 13.62 7.85
C GLU A 8 5.25 12.33 7.22
N ALA A 9 6.05 12.49 6.17
CA ALA A 9 6.63 11.37 5.43
C ALA A 9 7.57 10.54 6.31
N PRO A 10 7.39 9.21 6.40
CA PRO A 10 8.32 8.36 7.13
C PRO A 10 9.66 8.27 6.39
N GLU A 11 10.76 8.25 7.16
CA GLU A 11 12.10 8.02 6.61
C GLU A 11 12.18 6.65 5.90
N LEU A 12 12.97 6.60 4.82
CA LEU A 12 13.27 5.35 4.13
C LEU A 12 14.53 4.76 4.74
N TYR A 13 14.43 3.57 5.33
CA TYR A 13 15.56 2.87 5.92
C TYR A 13 16.23 1.95 4.89
N PRO A 14 17.56 2.05 4.66
CA PRO A 14 18.27 1.19 3.70
C PRO A 14 18.16 -0.31 4.01
N ASP A 15 18.15 -0.67 5.30
CA ASP A 15 18.04 -2.07 5.78
C ASP A 15 16.59 -2.45 6.11
N SER A 16 15.64 -1.86 5.38
CA SER A 16 14.22 -2.14 5.51
C SER A 16 13.92 -3.62 5.23
N PRO A 17 13.07 -4.29 6.04
CA PRO A 17 12.67 -5.68 5.81
C PRO A 17 11.60 -5.84 4.71
N TRP A 18 11.27 -4.75 4.00
CA TRP A 18 10.25 -4.71 2.95
C TRP A 18 10.88 -4.97 1.58
N GLU A 19 10.26 -5.87 0.82
CA GLU A 19 10.71 -6.32 -0.50
C GLU A 19 10.22 -5.39 -1.61
N ASP A 20 9.04 -4.81 -1.43
CA ASP A 20 8.44 -3.87 -2.36
C ASP A 20 7.94 -2.65 -1.60
N ILE A 21 8.31 -1.47 -2.09
CA ILE A 21 7.91 -0.18 -1.53
C ILE A 21 7.49 0.71 -2.68
N VAL A 22 6.22 1.10 -2.68
CA VAL A 22 5.67 2.04 -3.66
C VAL A 22 4.99 3.19 -2.97
N GLU A 23 5.01 4.34 -3.63
CA GLU A 23 4.29 5.50 -3.17
C GLU A 23 3.39 6.05 -4.27
N VAL A 24 2.15 6.39 -3.88
CA VAL A 24 1.14 6.96 -4.76
C VAL A 24 0.46 8.13 -4.08
N SER A 25 -0.10 9.03 -4.86
CA SER A 25 -0.89 10.15 -4.32
C SER A 25 -2.38 9.92 -4.52
N PHE A 26 -3.19 10.30 -3.54
CA PHE A 26 -4.64 10.32 -3.70
C PHE A 26 -5.24 11.58 -3.07
N THR A 27 -6.47 11.92 -3.48
CA THR A 27 -7.22 13.03 -2.89
C THR A 27 -8.54 12.49 -2.37
N LEU A 28 -8.83 12.74 -1.10
CA LEU A 28 -10.12 12.46 -0.48
C LEU A 28 -11.03 13.68 -0.64
N PRO A 29 -12.12 13.60 -1.43
CA PRO A 29 -13.04 14.71 -1.60
C PRO A 29 -13.86 14.99 -0.33
N GLU A 30 -14.39 16.21 -0.23
CA GLU A 30 -15.35 16.57 0.82
C GLU A 30 -16.56 15.63 0.85
N GLY A 31 -17.05 15.32 2.05
CA GLY A 31 -18.19 14.43 2.26
C GLY A 31 -17.94 12.95 1.95
N HIS A 32 -16.70 12.55 1.66
CA HIS A 32 -16.31 11.16 1.44
C HIS A 32 -15.47 10.62 2.62
N PHE A 33 -15.42 9.30 2.75
CA PHE A 33 -14.59 8.60 3.72
C PHE A 33 -13.83 7.46 3.02
N ILE A 34 -12.76 6.98 3.64
CA ILE A 34 -11.96 5.88 3.10
C ILE A 34 -12.36 4.57 3.77
N ARG A 35 -12.61 3.55 2.94
CA ARG A 35 -12.75 2.16 3.36
C ARG A 35 -11.58 1.36 2.80
N TRP A 36 -11.08 0.42 3.60
CA TRP A 36 -10.17 -0.61 3.11
C TRP A 36 -10.90 -1.95 3.08
N THR A 37 -10.50 -2.82 2.15
CA THR A 37 -10.93 -4.20 2.10
C THR A 37 -9.75 -5.09 1.70
N SER A 38 -9.72 -6.32 2.21
CA SER A 38 -8.76 -7.33 1.78
C SER A 38 -9.17 -7.92 0.43
N TRP A 39 -8.29 -8.74 -0.14
CA TRP A 39 -8.65 -9.61 -1.25
C TRP A 39 -9.89 -10.45 -0.88
N GLY A 40 -10.76 -10.70 -1.86
CA GLY A 40 -11.99 -11.47 -1.67
C GLY A 40 -13.08 -10.80 -0.80
N ASP A 41 -12.89 -9.55 -0.36
CA ASP A 41 -13.76 -8.86 0.60
C ASP A 41 -13.91 -9.59 1.95
N GLU A 42 -12.90 -10.38 2.32
CA GLU A 42 -12.93 -11.23 3.52
C GLU A 42 -12.83 -10.43 4.82
N ASN A 43 -12.17 -9.27 4.77
CA ASN A 43 -12.03 -8.36 5.89
C ASN A 43 -12.05 -6.91 5.40
N SER A 44 -12.62 -6.01 6.19
CA SER A 44 -12.73 -4.60 5.83
C SER A 44 -12.82 -3.70 7.05
N GLY A 45 -12.62 -2.40 6.82
CA GLY A 45 -12.75 -1.39 7.85
C GLY A 45 -12.74 0.01 7.28
N GLU A 46 -12.98 0.99 8.15
CA GLU A 46 -13.11 2.40 7.77
C GLU A 46 -11.99 3.21 8.43
N LEU A 47 -11.37 4.13 7.68
CA LEU A 47 -10.33 5.01 8.19
C LEU A 47 -10.95 6.35 8.60
N ARG A 48 -11.58 6.36 9.78
CA ARG A 48 -12.38 7.49 10.28
C ARG A 48 -11.58 8.74 10.61
N ASP A 49 -10.29 8.59 10.89
CA ASP A 49 -9.40 9.71 11.25
C ASP A 49 -8.83 10.43 10.02
N VAL A 50 -9.08 9.92 8.80
CA VAL A 50 -8.61 10.55 7.57
C VAL A 50 -9.65 11.57 7.09
N THR A 51 -9.29 12.85 7.16
CA THR A 51 -10.15 13.95 6.73
C THR A 51 -9.95 14.29 5.26
N PRO A 52 -10.92 14.94 4.59
CA PRO A 52 -10.76 15.41 3.20
C PRO A 52 -9.45 16.18 2.97
N GLY A 53 -8.79 15.93 1.84
CA GLY A 53 -7.47 16.48 1.54
C GLY A 53 -6.63 15.62 0.59
N SER A 54 -5.43 16.08 0.29
CA SER A 54 -4.44 15.34 -0.51
C SER A 54 -3.45 14.61 0.39
N TYR A 55 -3.19 13.36 0.05
CA TYR A 55 -2.31 12.47 0.81
C TYR A 55 -1.32 11.77 -0.11
N ARG A 56 -0.15 11.47 0.45
CA ARG A 56 0.75 10.44 -0.07
C ARG A 56 0.49 9.16 0.71
N LEU A 57 0.49 8.04 0.01
CA LEU A 57 0.37 6.69 0.56
C LEU A 57 1.63 5.91 0.17
N ARG A 58 2.36 5.41 1.16
CA ARG A 58 3.40 4.40 0.97
C ARG A 58 2.84 3.03 1.31
N THR A 59 2.99 2.10 0.38
CA THR A 59 2.71 0.69 0.60
C THR A 59 4.03 -0.05 0.64
N SER A 60 4.33 -0.64 1.79
CA SER A 60 5.49 -1.49 2.00
C SER A 60 5.01 -2.93 2.18
N ALA A 61 5.55 -3.85 1.39
CA ALA A 61 5.13 -5.25 1.35
C ALA A 61 6.32 -6.21 1.40
N ARG A 62 6.09 -7.41 1.94
CA ARG A 62 7.03 -8.54 1.92
C ARG A 62 6.27 -9.87 1.94
N GLY A 63 6.89 -10.94 1.46
CA GLY A 63 6.31 -12.29 1.39
C GLY A 63 5.28 -12.44 0.27
N ARG A 64 5.28 -11.54 -0.72
CA ARG A 64 4.25 -11.50 -1.77
C ARG A 64 4.31 -12.69 -2.73
N ASP A 65 5.50 -13.24 -2.95
CA ASP A 65 5.68 -14.42 -3.79
C ASP A 65 5.11 -15.66 -3.09
N GLU A 66 5.43 -15.85 -1.81
CA GLU A 66 4.87 -16.93 -0.98
C GLU A 66 3.35 -16.79 -0.80
N GLY A 67 2.86 -15.57 -0.58
CA GLY A 67 1.43 -15.29 -0.47
C GLY A 67 0.67 -15.60 -1.76
N HIS A 68 1.30 -15.39 -2.92
CA HIS A 68 0.72 -15.77 -4.20
C HIS A 68 0.70 -17.29 -4.42
N ASP A 69 1.81 -17.97 -4.14
CA ASP A 69 1.91 -19.43 -4.27
C ASP A 69 0.99 -20.16 -3.29
N GLY A 70 0.72 -19.55 -2.13
CA GLY A 70 -0.12 -20.04 -1.05
C GLY A 70 -1.46 -19.30 -0.89
N GLU A 71 -2.08 -18.80 -1.96
CA GLU A 71 -3.29 -17.93 -1.89
C GLU A 71 -4.43 -18.47 -1.00
N PHE A 72 -4.57 -19.81 -0.91
CA PHE A 72 -5.61 -20.47 -0.10
C PHE A 72 -5.09 -21.09 1.20
N SER A 73 -3.87 -20.76 1.61
CA SER A 73 -3.27 -21.20 2.87
C SER A 73 -3.87 -20.43 4.04
N ASP A 74 -4.07 -21.12 5.17
CA ASP A 74 -4.44 -20.47 6.44
C ASP A 74 -3.24 -19.76 7.11
N GLU A 75 -2.02 -19.93 6.57
CA GLU A 75 -0.81 -19.28 7.07
C GLU A 75 -0.64 -17.86 6.49
N VAL A 76 -0.49 -16.86 7.36
CA VAL A 76 -0.22 -15.47 6.96
C VAL A 76 1.27 -15.31 6.67
N VAL A 77 1.63 -15.41 5.40
CA VAL A 77 3.01 -15.30 4.92
C VAL A 77 3.36 -13.93 4.33
N ASP A 78 2.35 -13.21 3.81
CA ASP A 78 2.54 -11.86 3.30
C ASP A 78 2.16 -10.80 4.32
N HIS A 79 2.88 -9.68 4.26
CA HIS A 79 2.71 -8.59 5.21
C HIS A 79 2.68 -7.27 4.47
N TYR A 80 1.76 -6.41 4.88
CA TYR A 80 1.57 -5.08 4.31
C TYR A 80 1.52 -4.03 5.41
N LEU A 81 2.28 -2.96 5.19
CA LEU A 81 2.22 -1.72 5.94
C LEU A 81 1.81 -0.59 4.98
N LEU A 82 0.69 0.06 5.29
CA LEU A 82 0.18 1.21 4.56
C LEU A 82 0.37 2.44 5.45
N GLU A 83 1.22 3.36 5.01
CA GLU A 83 1.53 4.61 5.71
C GLU A 83 1.01 5.78 4.89
N MET A 84 0.15 6.60 5.48
CA MET A 84 -0.43 7.75 4.81
C MET A 84 -0.11 9.03 5.57
N TRP A 85 0.19 10.10 4.84
CA TRP A 85 0.46 11.42 5.41
C TRP A 85 -0.03 12.53 4.46
N PRO A 86 -0.43 13.71 4.99
CA PRO A 86 -0.81 14.84 4.16
C PRO A 86 0.35 15.27 3.25
N ALA A 87 0.08 15.40 1.95
CA ALA A 87 1.07 15.84 0.98
C ALA A 87 0.41 16.38 -0.30
N SER A 88 1.09 17.32 -0.96
CA SER A 88 0.71 17.71 -2.32
C SER A 88 0.81 16.51 -3.28
N PRO A 89 -0.07 16.39 -4.29
CA PRO A 89 0.01 15.33 -5.28
C PRO A 89 1.38 15.29 -5.98
N GLN A 90 1.98 14.11 -6.00
CA GLN A 90 3.24 13.79 -6.65
C GLN A 90 3.08 12.59 -7.58
N PRO A 91 3.91 12.46 -8.63
CA PRO A 91 3.95 11.26 -9.45
C PRO A 91 4.16 9.99 -8.61
N ASP A 92 3.60 8.88 -9.08
CA ASP A 92 3.82 7.58 -8.45
C ASP A 92 5.30 7.20 -8.50
N ALA A 93 5.79 6.55 -7.45
CA ALA A 93 7.18 6.14 -7.32
C ALA A 93 7.30 4.69 -6.85
N ILE A 94 8.17 3.92 -7.51
CA ILE A 94 8.61 2.60 -7.03
C ILE A 94 9.95 2.83 -6.35
N LEU A 95 9.99 2.76 -5.02
CA LEU A 95 11.20 3.00 -4.22
C LEU A 95 12.03 1.72 -4.08
N CYS A 96 11.35 0.56 -4.00
CA CYS A 96 11.96 -0.75 -4.00
C CYS A 96 10.99 -1.72 -4.68
N SER A 97 11.50 -2.66 -5.46
CA SER A 97 10.72 -3.83 -5.87
C SER A 97 11.63 -5.00 -6.15
N SER A 98 11.32 -6.13 -5.52
CA SER A 98 12.14 -7.34 -5.61
C SER A 98 11.33 -8.63 -5.70
N SER A 99 10.03 -8.61 -5.41
CA SER A 99 9.17 -9.78 -5.60
C SER A 99 8.75 -9.94 -7.06
N LYS A 100 8.62 -11.19 -7.52
CA LYS A 100 8.10 -11.49 -8.87
C LYS A 100 6.64 -11.08 -8.99
N ASN A 101 5.88 -11.20 -7.90
CA ASN A 101 4.50 -10.80 -7.83
C ASN A 101 4.36 -9.29 -8.08
N ALA A 102 5.19 -8.44 -7.47
CA ALA A 102 5.20 -7.00 -7.73
C ALA A 102 5.53 -6.68 -9.19
N GLU A 103 6.61 -7.27 -9.72
CA GLU A 103 7.02 -7.08 -11.10
C GLU A 103 5.88 -7.40 -12.09
N TYR A 104 5.20 -8.53 -11.87
CA TYR A 104 4.04 -8.94 -12.66
C TYR A 104 2.93 -7.88 -12.65
N TRP A 105 2.54 -7.37 -11.48
CA TRP A 105 1.45 -6.39 -11.36
C TRP A 105 1.82 -5.01 -11.91
N HIS A 106 3.07 -4.56 -11.72
CA HIS A 106 3.55 -3.33 -12.35
C HIS A 106 3.50 -3.41 -13.87
N LYS A 107 3.90 -4.56 -14.44
CA LYS A 107 3.86 -4.79 -15.88
C LYS A 107 2.43 -4.91 -16.42
N THR A 108 1.55 -5.61 -15.73
CA THR A 108 0.22 -5.96 -16.24
C THR A 108 -0.82 -4.88 -16.02
N TRP A 109 -0.78 -4.21 -14.87
CA TRP A 109 -1.76 -3.20 -14.47
C TRP A 109 -1.15 -1.81 -14.38
N GLY A 110 0.00 -1.67 -13.73
CA GLY A 110 0.66 -0.37 -13.54
C GLY A 110 1.12 0.32 -14.83
N SER A 111 1.24 -0.43 -15.92
CA SER A 111 1.58 0.10 -17.25
C SER A 111 0.36 0.54 -18.09
N ARG A 112 -0.86 0.28 -17.61
CA ARG A 112 -2.09 0.64 -18.32
C ARG A 112 -2.33 2.14 -18.17
N ARG A 113 -2.58 2.82 -19.30
CA ARG A 113 -2.95 4.23 -19.36
C ARG A 113 -4.46 4.40 -19.33
#